data_AF-A0A7K1J5T3-F1
#
_entry.id   AF-A0A7K1J5T3-F1
#
_cell.length_a   1.000
_cell.length_b   1.000
_cell.length_c   1.000
_cell.angle_alpha   90.00
_cell.angle_beta   90.00
_cell.angle_gamma   90.00
#
_symmetry.space_group_name_H-M   'P 1'
#
loop_
_entity.id
_entity.type
_entity.pdbx_description
1 polymer ?
#
loop_
_entity_poly.entity_id
_entity_poly.type
_entity_poly.pdbx_seq_one_letter_code
_entity_poly.pdbx_strand_id
1 'polypeptide(L)'
;MRHAYLIMAHNNFSQLKILLSLLDDERNDIYLHIDAKVDRGVIPDLTDVVHKSTLQFVTPIPVVWGDYSQVACEMKLIQAAVSSGEYGYLHLISGIDMPLKSNDEIARFSKTQWQRVYRLCIYSNE
;
A
#
# COMPACT_ATOMS: atom_id res chain seq x y z
N MET A 1 0.28 17.84 1.96
CA MET A 1 0.45 16.95 0.79
C MET A 1 -0.23 15.65 1.14
N ARG A 2 -0.98 15.07 0.19
CA ARG A 2 -1.64 13.78 0.39
C ARG A 2 -0.67 12.63 0.10
N HIS A 3 -0.93 11.48 0.71
CA HIS A 3 -0.12 10.28 0.61
C HIS A 3 -0.97 9.17 -0.03
N ALA A 4 -0.43 8.44 -1.00
CA ALA A 4 -1.05 7.20 -1.48
C ALA A 4 -0.27 6.00 -0.99
N TYR A 5 -0.93 5.09 -0.28
CA TYR A 5 -0.36 3.82 0.14
C TYR A 5 -0.76 2.74 -0.86
N LEU A 6 0.24 2.15 -1.51
CA LEU A 6 0.11 1.12 -2.52
C LEU A 6 0.47 -0.22 -1.85
N ILE A 7 -0.54 -1.02 -1.53
CA ILE A 7 -0.38 -2.22 -0.70
C ILE A 7 -0.55 -3.47 -1.56
N MET A 8 0.47 -4.35 -1.54
CA MET A 8 0.41 -5.69 -2.14
C MET A 8 0.20 -6.75 -1.05
N ALA A 9 -0.99 -7.35 -0.99
CA ALA A 9 -1.35 -8.34 0.01
C ALA A 9 -1.66 -9.72 -0.61
N HIS A 10 -1.30 -10.80 0.09
CA HIS A 10 -1.55 -12.17 -0.36
C HIS A 10 -1.91 -13.15 0.76
N ASN A 11 -1.86 -12.73 2.04
CA ASN A 11 -2.20 -13.56 3.20
C ASN A 11 -2.47 -12.69 4.45
N ASN A 12 -2.70 -13.36 5.59
CA ASN A 12 -2.81 -12.78 6.94
C ASN A 12 -3.70 -11.53 7.05
N PHE A 13 -4.98 -11.68 6.70
CA PHE A 13 -5.92 -10.56 6.68
C PHE A 13 -6.13 -9.88 8.05
N SER A 14 -5.93 -10.59 9.16
CA SER A 14 -5.98 -9.98 10.49
C SER A 14 -4.89 -8.91 10.66
N GLN A 15 -3.68 -9.20 10.21
CA GLN A 15 -2.59 -8.23 10.26
C GLN A 15 -2.77 -7.12 9.21
N LEU A 16 -3.29 -7.44 8.02
CA LEU A 16 -3.68 -6.42 7.04
C LEU A 16 -4.72 -5.44 7.61
N LYS A 17 -5.73 -5.92 8.34
CA LYS A 17 -6.71 -5.05 9.00
C LYS A 17 -6.07 -4.08 9.99
N ILE A 18 -5.06 -4.53 10.74
CA ILE A 18 -4.30 -3.67 11.64
C ILE A 18 -3.50 -2.64 10.84
N LEU A 19 -2.85 -3.04 9.74
CA LEU A 19 -2.14 -2.10 8.88
C LEU A 19 -3.08 -1.02 8.33
N LEU A 20 -4.24 -1.42 7.80
CA LEU A 20 -5.25 -0.50 7.25
C LEU A 20 -5.75 0.49 8.29
N SER A 21 -6.03 0.03 9.52
CA SER A 21 -6.50 0.94 10.59
C SER A 21 -5.42 1.91 11.07
N LEU A 22 -4.14 1.50 11.08
CA LEU A 22 -3.02 2.37 11.43
C LEU A 22 -2.77 3.44 10.35
N LEU A 23 -3.07 3.14 9.08
CA LEU A 23 -2.95 4.08 7.98
C LEU A 23 -4.19 4.97 7.80
N ASP A 24 -5.25 4.75 8.57
CA ASP A 24 -6.53 5.44 8.40
C ASP A 24 -6.47 6.92 8.85
N ASP A 25 -6.25 7.83 7.91
CA ASP A 25 -6.06 9.26 8.12
C ASP A 25 -6.59 10.05 6.91
N GLU A 26 -7.19 11.22 7.14
CA GLU A 26 -7.79 12.06 6.09
C GLU A 26 -6.79 12.52 5.00
N ARG A 27 -5.49 12.46 5.31
CA ARG A 27 -4.40 12.82 4.36
C ARG A 27 -3.98 11.65 3.48
N ASN A 28 -4.48 10.45 3.74
CA ASN A 28 -4.07 9.20 3.10
C ASN A 28 -5.17 8.67 2.18
N ASP A 29 -4.75 8.09 1.06
CA ASP A 29 -5.58 7.20 0.24
C ASP A 29 -4.89 5.84 0.13
N ILE A 30 -5.66 4.77 0.14
CA ILE A 30 -5.14 3.41 0.18
C ILE A 30 -5.60 2.66 -1.08
N TYR A 31 -4.61 2.16 -1.83
CA TYR A 31 -4.79 1.32 -3.00
C TYR A 31 -4.33 -0.08 -2.64
N LEU A 32 -5.26 -1.02 -2.63
CA LEU A 32 -5.03 -2.37 -2.17
C LEU A 32 -5.15 -3.36 -3.32
N HIS A 33 -4.06 -4.08 -3.59
CA HIS A 33 -4.08 -5.28 -4.41
C HIS A 33 -4.08 -6.50 -3.49
N ILE A 34 -5.01 -7.43 -3.75
CA ILE A 34 -5.00 -8.78 -3.17
C ILE A 34 -4.72 -9.76 -4.31
N ASP A 35 -3.68 -10.57 -4.16
CA ASP A 35 -3.23 -11.52 -5.18
C ASP A 35 -4.39 -12.39 -5.70
N ALA A 36 -4.46 -12.56 -7.03
CA ALA A 36 -5.51 -13.36 -7.67
C ALA A 36 -5.52 -14.83 -7.24
N LYS A 37 -4.40 -15.34 -6.70
CA LYS A 37 -4.26 -16.70 -6.17
C LYS A 37 -4.93 -16.90 -4.81
N VAL A 38 -5.34 -15.82 -4.14
CA VAL A 38 -6.09 -15.89 -2.88
C VAL A 38 -7.53 -16.31 -3.14
N ASP A 39 -8.01 -17.28 -2.38
CA ASP A 39 -9.43 -17.65 -2.36
C ASP A 39 -10.29 -16.48 -1.84
N ARG A 40 -11.30 -16.08 -2.61
CA ARG A 40 -12.18 -14.96 -2.25
C ARG A 40 -13.02 -15.26 -1.01
N GLY A 41 -13.31 -16.53 -0.73
CA GLY A 41 -14.08 -16.93 0.45
C GLY A 41 -13.36 -16.65 1.78
N VAL A 42 -12.03 -16.47 1.76
CA VAL A 42 -11.24 -16.21 2.98
C VAL A 42 -10.94 -14.73 3.22
N ILE A 43 -11.26 -13.85 2.27
CA ILE A 43 -11.02 -12.41 2.41
C ILE A 43 -12.15 -11.84 3.27
N PRO A 44 -11.85 -11.33 4.49
CA PRO A 44 -12.87 -10.69 5.30
C PRO A 44 -13.26 -9.34 4.70
N ASP A 45 -14.35 -8.75 5.19
CA ASP A 45 -14.58 -7.33 4.97
C ASP A 45 -13.42 -6.53 5.56
N LEU A 46 -12.80 -5.68 4.74
CA LEU A 46 -11.68 -4.80 5.11
C LEU A 46 -12.12 -3.33 5.20
N THR A 47 -13.36 -3.03 4.80
CA THR A 47 -13.89 -1.66 4.81
C THR A 47 -14.33 -1.22 6.20
N ASP A 48 -14.53 -2.17 7.12
CA ASP A 48 -14.93 -1.92 8.50
C ASP A 48 -13.84 -1.32 9.39
N VAL A 49 -12.59 -1.24 8.91
CA VAL A 49 -11.45 -0.68 9.65
C VAL A 49 -10.88 0.59 9.03
N VAL A 50 -11.46 1.07 7.92
CA VAL A 50 -11.04 2.30 7.24
C VAL A 50 -12.23 3.25 7.15
N HIS A 51 -12.17 4.38 7.84
CA HIS A 51 -13.27 5.33 7.96
C HIS A 51 -12.93 6.75 7.51
N LYS A 52 -11.64 7.11 7.47
CA LYS A 52 -11.17 8.46 7.12
C LYS A 52 -10.49 8.51 5.76
N SER A 53 -9.80 7.44 5.38
CA SER A 53 -9.11 7.31 4.10
C SER A 53 -10.04 6.76 3.04
N THR A 54 -9.72 7.01 1.77
CA THR A 54 -10.31 6.18 0.71
C THR A 54 -9.62 4.81 0.68
N LEU A 55 -10.39 3.74 0.47
CA LEU A 55 -9.87 2.39 0.25
C LEU A 55 -10.34 1.90 -1.12
N GLN A 56 -9.41 1.78 -2.06
CA GLN A 56 -9.69 1.34 -3.43
C GLN A 56 -9.01 0.00 -3.72
N PHE A 57 -9.80 -1.00 -4.07
CA PHE A 57 -9.29 -2.29 -4.53
C PHE A 57 -8.88 -2.21 -6.00
N VAL A 58 -7.68 -2.69 -6.31
CA VAL A 58 -7.18 -2.78 -7.70
C VAL A 58 -7.49 -4.17 -8.26
N THR A 59 -7.76 -4.24 -9.57
CA THR A 59 -8.04 -5.49 -10.26
C THR A 59 -6.92 -6.52 -10.03
N PRO A 60 -7.25 -7.68 -9.44
CA PRO A 60 -6.28 -8.66 -9.01
C PRO A 60 -5.54 -9.27 -10.21
N ILE A 61 -4.26 -9.59 -9.99
CA ILE A 61 -3.42 -10.37 -10.90
C ILE A 61 -2.65 -11.40 -10.08
N PRO A 62 -2.32 -12.57 -10.62
CA PRO A 62 -1.44 -13.51 -9.94
C PRO A 62 -0.03 -12.92 -9.90
N VAL A 63 0.59 -12.86 -8.71
CA VAL A 63 1.95 -12.33 -8.56
C VAL A 63 2.89 -13.43 -8.12
N VAL A 64 3.93 -13.70 -8.90
CA VAL A 64 5.00 -14.64 -8.54
C VAL A 64 6.19 -13.84 -8.02
N TRP A 65 6.77 -14.29 -6.90
CA TRP A 65 7.90 -13.61 -6.30
C TRP A 65 9.11 -13.64 -7.25
N GLY A 66 9.73 -12.47 -7.46
CA GLY A 66 10.87 -12.32 -8.37
C GLY A 66 10.53 -12.32 -9.87
N ASP A 67 9.25 -12.48 -10.24
CA ASP A 67 8.79 -12.44 -11.62
C ASP A 67 8.33 -11.04 -12.06
N TYR A 68 8.23 -10.83 -13.37
CA TYR A 68 7.67 -9.60 -13.96
C TYR A 68 6.27 -9.25 -13.42
N SER A 69 5.47 -10.25 -13.06
CA SER A 69 4.15 -10.03 -12.45
C SER A 69 4.17 -9.14 -11.20
N GLN A 70 5.28 -9.14 -10.43
CA GLN A 70 5.43 -8.23 -9.31
C GLN A 70 5.52 -6.78 -9.77
N VAL A 71 6.37 -6.48 -10.75
CA VAL A 71 6.48 -5.14 -11.36
C VAL A 71 5.16 -4.72 -12.00
N ALA A 72 4.47 -5.65 -12.69
CA ALA A 72 3.16 -5.37 -13.28
C ALA A 72 2.11 -4.98 -12.21
N CYS A 73 2.16 -5.60 -11.03
CA CYS A 73 1.30 -5.26 -9.91
C CYS A 73 1.60 -3.85 -9.37
N GLU A 74 2.88 -3.55 -9.15
CA GLU A 74 3.34 -2.22 -8.70
C GLU A 74 2.87 -1.13 -9.68
N MET A 75 3.03 -1.35 -10.99
CA MET A 75 2.58 -0.41 -12.02
C MET A 75 1.06 -0.22 -12.03
N LYS A 76 0.27 -1.28 -11.80
CA LYS A 76 -1.20 -1.16 -11.69
C LYS A 76 -1.61 -0.33 -10.47
N LEU A 77 -0.96 -0.52 -9.33
CA LEU A 77 -1.22 0.28 -8.13
C LEU A 77 -0.86 1.75 -8.35
N ILE A 78 0.31 2.02 -8.95
CA ILE A 78 0.73 3.39 -9.31
C ILE A 78 -0.29 4.04 -10.25
N GLN A 79 -0.69 3.34 -11.32
CA GLN A 79 -1.68 3.84 -12.28
C GLN A 79 -3.03 4.15 -11.61
N ALA A 80 -3.50 3.29 -10.71
CA ALA A 80 -4.73 3.51 -9.97
C ALA A 80 -4.63 4.78 -9.11
N ALA A 81 -3.51 4.99 -8.42
CA ALA A 81 -3.30 6.19 -7.61
C ALA A 81 -3.25 7.47 -8.47
N VAL A 82 -2.34 7.53 -9.44
CA VAL A 82 -2.15 8.75 -10.24
C VAL A 82 -3.36 9.12 -11.11
N SER A 83 -4.25 8.17 -11.39
CA SER A 83 -5.50 8.44 -12.11
C SER A 83 -6.62 8.98 -11.21
N SER A 84 -6.54 8.74 -9.91
CA SER A 84 -7.58 9.11 -8.93
C SER A 84 -7.29 10.44 -8.22
N GLY A 85 -6.02 10.89 -8.16
CA GLY A 85 -5.69 12.14 -7.49
C GLY A 85 -4.22 12.54 -7.57
N GLU A 86 -3.92 13.73 -7.05
CA GLU A 86 -2.57 14.25 -6.92
C GLU A 86 -1.98 13.93 -5.55
N TYR A 87 -0.86 13.21 -5.54
CA TYR A 87 -0.17 12.78 -4.33
C TYR A 87 1.22 13.37 -4.26
N GLY A 88 1.62 13.74 -3.04
CA GLY A 88 3.00 14.12 -2.80
C GLY A 88 3.95 12.94 -2.65
N TYR A 89 3.41 11.82 -2.19
CA TYR A 89 4.18 10.60 -1.92
C TYR A 89 3.36 9.37 -2.30
N LEU A 90 4.02 8.41 -2.96
CA LEU A 90 3.53 7.06 -3.17
C LEU A 90 4.35 6.12 -2.28
N HIS A 91 3.70 5.36 -1.41
CA HIS A 91 4.33 4.41 -0.50
C HIS A 91 3.99 3.00 -0.96
N LEU A 92 4.94 2.32 -1.61
CA LEU A 92 4.76 0.91 -1.97
C LEU A 92 5.21 0.03 -0.80
N ILE A 93 4.26 -0.74 -0.25
CA ILE A 93 4.49 -1.64 0.88
C ILE A 93 3.74 -2.97 0.66
N SER A 94 4.16 -4.00 1.38
CA SER A 94 3.44 -5.27 1.45
C SER A 94 2.34 -5.24 2.51
N GLY A 95 1.39 -6.17 2.40
CA GLY A 95 0.35 -6.36 3.41
C GLY A 95 0.91 -6.71 4.79
N ILE A 96 2.14 -7.24 4.86
CA ILE A 96 2.80 -7.67 6.11
C ILE A 96 3.68 -6.59 6.78
N ASP A 97 3.78 -5.41 6.17
CA ASP A 97 4.53 -4.29 6.74
C ASP A 97 3.75 -3.58 7.85
N MET A 98 4.46 -2.79 8.66
CA MET A 98 3.87 -1.95 9.72
C MET A 98 4.57 -0.59 9.85
N PRO A 99 3.81 0.51 9.98
CA PRO A 99 4.40 1.81 10.27
C PRO A 99 4.98 1.84 11.69
N LEU A 100 6.23 2.27 11.82
CA LEU A 100 6.89 2.49 13.13
C LEU A 100 6.64 3.89 13.70
N LYS A 101 6.00 4.77 12.92
CA LYS A 101 5.77 6.17 13.21
C LYS A 101 4.31 6.51 12.96
N SER A 102 3.79 7.48 13.71
CA SER A 102 2.43 7.97 13.53
C SER A 102 2.23 8.65 12.16
N ASN A 103 0.98 8.74 11.69
CA ASN A 103 0.65 9.48 10.47
C ASN A 103 1.13 10.94 10.53
N ASP A 104 1.10 11.57 11.71
CA ASP A 104 1.61 12.93 11.90
C ASP A 104 3.13 13.04 11.73
N GLU A 105 3.89 12.09 12.28
CA GLU A 105 5.34 12.04 12.11
C GLU A 105 5.72 11.78 10.66
N ILE A 106 5.04 10.84 9.98
CA ILE A 106 5.26 10.53 8.57
C ILE A 106 4.93 11.75 7.70
N ALA A 107 3.76 12.36 7.90
CA ALA A 107 3.34 13.55 7.15
C ALA A 107 4.29 14.74 7.36
N ARG A 108 4.78 14.93 8.60
CA ARG A 108 5.77 15.97 8.92
C ARG A 108 7.11 15.69 8.23
N PHE A 109 7.61 14.46 8.30
CA PHE A 109 8.87 14.07 7.67
C PHE A 109 8.82 14.27 6.14
N SER A 110 7.73 13.82 5.51
CA SER A 110 7.48 14.00 4.08
C SER A 110 7.49 15.47 3.65
N LYS A 111 6.88 16.39 4.40
CA LYS A 111 6.91 17.81 4.04
C LYS A 111 8.33 18.40 3.99
N THR A 112 9.22 17.94 4.86
CA THR A 112 10.62 18.43 4.94
C THR A 112 11.52 17.84 3.85
N GLN A 113 11.15 16.70 3.26
CA GLN A 113 11.99 15.92 2.33
C GLN A 113 11.42 15.87 0.90
N TRP A 114 10.75 16.94 0.47
CA TRP A 114 10.15 17.03 -0.86
C TRP A 114 11.15 16.70 -1.98
N GLN A 115 10.70 15.96 -3.02
CA GLN A 115 11.46 15.51 -4.20
C GLN A 115 12.49 14.37 -4.02
N ARG A 116 12.45 13.63 -2.92
CA ARG A 116 13.38 12.49 -2.69
C ARG A 116 12.67 11.14 -2.82
N VAL A 117 13.31 10.21 -3.53
CA VAL A 117 12.91 8.79 -3.57
C VAL A 117 13.67 8.05 -2.47
N TYR A 118 12.94 7.40 -1.58
CA TYR A 118 13.50 6.52 -0.56
C TYR A 118 13.24 5.07 -0.97
N ARG A 119 14.29 4.34 -1.35
CA ARG A 119 14.24 2.90 -1.60
C ARG A 119 15.39 2.25 -0.85
N LEU A 120 15.08 1.33 0.06
CA LEU A 120 16.10 0.53 0.72
C LEU A 120 16.44 -0.65 -0.18
N CYS A 121 17.54 -0.55 -0.92
CA CYS A 121 18.11 -1.68 -1.64
C CYS A 121 19.10 -2.40 -0.72
N ILE A 122 18.68 -3.48 -0.07
CA ILE A 122 19.61 -4.42 0.56
C ILE A 122 20.11 -5.38 -0.51
N TYR A 123 21.38 -5.24 -0.88
CA TYR A 123 22.08 -6.20 -1.72
C TYR A 123 22.40 -7.41 -0.83
N SER A 124 21.75 -8.55 -1.04
CA SER A 124 22.23 -9.81 -0.48
C SER A 124 23.33 -10.33 -1.40
N ASN A 125 24.57 -10.30 -0.94
CA ASN A 125 25.64 -11.08 -1.56
C ASN A 125 25.35 -12.56 -1.25
N GLU A 126 24.71 -13.25 -2.19
CA GLU A 126 24.96 -14.68 -2.41
C GLU A 126 26.02 -14.82 -3.51
#